data_AF-A0A450XI94-F1
#
_entry.id   AF-A0A450XI94-F1
#
_cell.length_a   1.000
_cell.length_b   1.000
_cell.length_c   1.000
_cell.angle_alpha   90.00
_cell.angle_beta   90.00
_cell.angle_gamma   90.00
#
_symmetry.space_group_name_H-M   'P 1'
#
loop_
_entity.id
_entity.type
_entity.pdbx_description
1 polymer ?
#
loop_
_entity_poly.entity_id
_entity_poly.type
_entity_poly.pdbx_seq_one_letter_code
_entity_poly.pdbx_strand_id
1 'polypeptide(L)'
;MFDIKGAIVSIDAMGCQKKIAEQIVSQGADYILAVKDNQPELFDAVKDYFETAKATDFLSVPVSYDEQTNADHGRVEVRRCCLVNDISTLPQPENWAGLQSIALLESERHQGGYTTRE
;
A
#
# COMPACT_ATOMS: atom_id res chain seq x y z
N MET A 1 2.18 26.65 8.41
CA MET A 1 2.81 25.33 8.60
C MET A 1 1.70 24.41 9.09
N PHE A 2 1.43 23.31 8.40
CA PHE A 2 0.45 22.33 8.85
C PHE A 2 1.05 21.58 10.05
N ASP A 3 0.36 21.58 11.19
CA ASP A 3 0.77 20.77 12.33
C ASP A 3 0.26 19.35 12.10
N ILE A 4 1.19 18.46 11.76
CA ILE A 4 0.90 17.05 11.44
C ILE A 4 1.45 16.09 12.49
N LYS A 5 2.00 16.59 13.59
CA LYS A 5 2.67 15.75 14.59
C LYS A 5 1.71 14.69 15.14
N GLY A 6 2.13 13.42 15.08
CA GLY A 6 1.35 12.27 15.52
C GLY A 6 0.22 11.84 14.57
N ALA A 7 0.10 12.47 13.39
CA ALA A 7 -0.86 12.04 12.36
C ALA A 7 -0.27 10.94 11.46
N ILE A 8 -1.16 10.20 10.79
CA ILE A 8 -0.80 9.36 9.64
C ILE A 8 -1.21 10.12 8.38
N VAL A 9 -0.23 10.48 7.56
CA VAL A 9 -0.43 11.23 6.33
C VAL A 9 -0.54 10.26 5.15
N SER A 10 -1.75 10.13 4.58
CA SER A 10 -1.96 9.36 3.35
C SER A 10 -1.83 10.25 2.12
N ILE A 11 -1.02 9.88 1.14
CA ILE A 11 -0.87 10.63 -0.12
C ILE A 11 -0.95 9.68 -1.31
N ASP A 12 -1.54 10.18 -2.40
CA ASP A 12 -1.60 9.45 -3.66
C ASP A 12 -0.22 9.25 -4.31
N ALA A 13 -0.23 8.57 -5.45
CA ALA A 13 0.98 8.24 -6.18
C ALA A 13 1.79 9.46 -6.60
N MET A 14 1.17 10.59 -6.97
CA MET A 14 1.91 11.78 -7.38
C MET A 14 2.76 12.37 -6.24
N GLY A 15 2.33 12.18 -4.99
CA GLY A 15 3.08 12.57 -3.79
C GLY A 15 3.99 11.48 -3.21
N CYS A 16 4.09 10.31 -3.83
CA CYS A 16 5.00 9.25 -3.39
C CYS A 16 6.45 9.59 -3.75
N GLN A 17 7.06 10.43 -2.90
CA GLN A 17 8.41 10.97 -3.09
C GLN A 17 9.21 10.85 -1.79
N LYS A 18 10.47 10.44 -1.89
CA LYS A 18 11.39 10.28 -0.75
C LYS A 18 11.50 11.55 0.11
N LYS A 19 11.56 12.74 -0.52
CA LYS A 19 11.59 14.03 0.19
C LYS A 19 10.31 14.31 0.97
N ILE A 20 9.16 13.87 0.46
CA ILE A 20 7.87 14.04 1.16
C ILE A 20 7.84 13.11 2.39
N ALA A 21 8.28 11.86 2.26
CA ALA A 21 8.42 10.95 3.40
C ALA A 21 9.36 11.52 4.48
N GLU A 22 10.53 12.02 4.10
CA GLU A 22 11.48 12.68 5.02
C GLU A 22 10.87 13.89 5.73
N GLN A 23 10.12 14.72 5.00
CA GLN A 23 9.44 15.87 5.56
C GLN A 23 8.32 15.48 6.55
N ILE A 24 7.60 14.39 6.30
CA ILE A 24 6.55 13.90 7.21
C ILE A 24 7.18 13.38 8.51
N VAL A 25 8.20 12.53 8.39
CA VAL A 25 8.90 11.94 9.54
C VAL A 25 9.62 13.00 10.38
N SER A 26 10.27 13.99 9.76
CA SER A 26 10.95 15.08 10.49
C SER A 26 9.98 15.98 11.27
N GLN A 27 8.69 15.99 10.91
CA GLN A 27 7.63 16.66 11.66
C GLN A 27 6.98 15.77 12.73
N GLY A 28 7.47 14.54 12.92
CA GLY A 28 6.98 13.61 13.93
C GLY A 28 5.64 12.98 13.57
N ALA A 29 5.38 12.75 12.28
CA ALA A 29 4.22 12.03 11.78
C ALA A 29 4.64 10.79 10.99
N ASP A 30 3.67 9.92 10.71
CA ASP A 30 3.82 8.71 9.90
C ASP A 30 3.15 8.89 8.53
N TYR A 31 3.39 7.98 7.58
CA TYR A 31 2.82 8.08 6.24
C TYR A 31 2.31 6.76 5.66
N ILE A 32 1.40 6.89 4.70
CA ILE A 32 1.01 5.85 3.74
C ILE A 32 1.07 6.50 2.35
N LEU A 33 2.02 6.07 1.51
CA LEU A 33 2.20 6.62 0.17
C LEU A 33 1.85 5.55 -0.86
N ALA A 34 0.91 5.86 -1.75
CA ALA A 34 0.57 4.95 -2.85
C ALA A 34 1.73 4.91 -3.86
N VAL A 35 2.16 3.74 -4.31
CA VAL A 35 3.25 3.60 -5.29
C VAL A 35 2.69 3.16 -6.65
N LYS A 36 3.11 3.81 -7.73
CA LYS A 36 2.76 3.48 -9.12
C LYS A 36 3.97 3.73 -10.05
N ASP A 37 3.71 4.04 -11.31
CA ASP A 37 4.68 4.37 -12.38
C ASP A 37 5.61 5.55 -12.06
N ASN A 38 5.27 6.38 -11.08
CA ASN A 38 6.13 7.47 -10.60
C ASN A 38 7.36 7.00 -9.79
N GLN A 39 7.38 5.74 -9.34
CA GLN A 39 8.53 5.08 -8.71
C GLN A 39 8.68 3.67 -9.31
N PRO A 40 9.06 3.54 -10.60
CA PRO A 40 8.88 2.31 -11.36
C PRO A 40 9.63 1.11 -10.76
N GLU A 41 10.88 1.31 -10.32
CA GLU A 41 11.68 0.24 -9.71
C GLU A 41 11.07 -0.26 -8.38
N LEU A 42 10.59 0.66 -7.54
CA LEU A 42 9.92 0.30 -6.29
C LEU A 42 8.57 -0.37 -6.57
N PHE A 43 7.81 0.14 -7.54
CA PHE A 43 6.52 -0.41 -7.92
C PHE A 43 6.65 -1.85 -8.40
N ASP A 44 7.58 -2.11 -9.31
CA ASP A 44 7.84 -3.45 -9.84
C ASP A 44 8.29 -4.40 -8.72
N ALA A 45 9.19 -3.96 -7.83
CA ALA A 45 9.64 -4.78 -6.71
C ALA A 45 8.51 -5.12 -5.71
N VAL A 46 7.64 -4.15 -5.38
CA VAL A 46 6.47 -4.38 -4.52
C VAL A 46 5.48 -5.33 -5.20
N LYS A 47 5.25 -5.15 -6.50
CA LYS A 47 4.38 -6.02 -7.29
C LYS A 47 4.91 -7.46 -7.32
N ASP A 48 6.17 -7.65 -7.68
CA ASP A 48 6.84 -8.95 -7.73
C ASP A 48 6.79 -9.65 -6.37
N TYR A 49 6.96 -8.89 -5.28
CA TYR A 49 6.85 -9.41 -3.92
C TYR A 49 5.47 -10.03 -3.67
N PHE A 50 4.40 -9.27 -3.90
CA PHE A 50 3.04 -9.74 -3.64
C PHE A 50 2.59 -10.82 -4.61
N GLU A 51 3.01 -10.79 -5.88
CA GLU A 51 2.73 -11.86 -6.84
C GLU A 51 3.40 -13.19 -6.41
N THR A 52 4.65 -13.14 -5.96
CA THR A 52 5.37 -14.30 -5.44
C THR A 52 4.75 -14.82 -4.15
N ALA A 53 4.39 -13.92 -3.23
CA ALA A 53 3.75 -14.29 -1.98
C ALA A 53 2.38 -14.96 -2.25
N LYS A 54 1.56 -14.40 -3.13
CA LYS A 54 0.27 -14.99 -3.54
C LYS A 54 0.42 -16.34 -4.24
N ALA A 55 1.41 -16.52 -5.10
CA ALA A 55 1.66 -17.79 -5.78
C ALA A 55 1.97 -18.94 -4.81
N THR A 56 2.39 -18.60 -3.58
CA THR A 56 2.68 -19.55 -2.50
C THR A 56 1.69 -19.46 -1.35
N ASP A 57 0.52 -18.83 -1.56
CA ASP A 57 -0.52 -18.62 -0.54
C ASP A 57 0.01 -17.99 0.76
N PHE A 58 0.97 -17.07 0.62
CA PHE A 58 1.69 -16.39 1.70
C PHE A 58 2.36 -17.32 2.73
N LEU A 59 2.56 -18.61 2.42
CA LEU A 59 3.06 -19.61 3.38
C LEU A 59 4.42 -19.26 4.01
N SER A 60 5.24 -18.48 3.31
CA SER A 60 6.59 -18.09 3.74
C SER A 60 6.68 -16.64 4.25
N VAL A 61 5.56 -15.92 4.33
CA VAL A 61 5.54 -14.49 4.64
C VAL A 61 4.56 -14.22 5.80
N PRO A 62 5.01 -13.58 6.90
CA PRO A 62 4.10 -13.16 7.96
C PRO A 62 3.26 -11.97 7.47
N VAL A 63 2.17 -12.27 6.78
CA VAL A 63 1.22 -11.28 6.25
C VAL A 63 0.11 -11.00 7.26
N SER A 64 -0.22 -9.73 7.43
CA SER A 64 -1.49 -9.32 8.05
C SER A 64 -2.53 -9.12 6.94
N TYR A 65 -3.69 -9.77 7.09
CA TYR A 65 -4.77 -9.75 6.10
C TYR A 65 -6.05 -9.19 6.70
N ASP A 66 -6.72 -8.29 5.99
CA ASP A 66 -8.08 -7.81 6.28
C ASP A 66 -8.92 -7.83 5.01
N GLU A 67 -10.16 -8.33 5.10
CA GLU A 67 -11.14 -8.27 4.01
C GLU A 67 -12.43 -7.65 4.52
N GLN A 68 -12.92 -6.66 3.77
CA GLN A 68 -14.17 -5.98 4.07
C GLN A 68 -15.09 -6.03 2.87
N THR A 69 -16.34 -6.42 3.10
CA THR A 69 -17.38 -6.40 2.08
C THR A 69 -18.42 -5.35 2.46
N ASN A 70 -18.67 -4.41 1.55
CA ASN A 70 -19.73 -3.41 1.70
C ASN A 70 -20.75 -3.57 0.55
N ALA A 71 -22.03 -3.61 0.89
CA ALA A 71 -23.12 -3.69 -0.08
C ALA A 71 -24.02 -2.46 0.07
N ASP A 72 -24.13 -1.66 -0.98
CA ASP A 72 -24.91 -0.42 -0.96
C ASP A 72 -25.48 -0.09 -2.35
N HIS A 73 -26.74 0.36 -2.40
CA HIS A 73 -27.44 0.77 -3.62
C HIS A 73 -27.29 -0.17 -4.84
N GLY A 74 -27.28 -1.49 -4.62
CA GLY A 74 -27.13 -2.50 -5.68
C GLY A 74 -25.69 -2.71 -6.17
N ARG A 75 -24.70 -2.11 -5.48
CA ARG A 75 -23.27 -2.34 -5.65
C ARG A 75 -22.75 -3.17 -4.48
N VAL A 76 -21.95 -4.18 -4.77
CA VAL A 76 -21.17 -4.91 -3.76
C VAL A 76 -19.69 -4.61 -4.01
N GLU A 77 -18.98 -4.20 -2.98
CA GLU A 77 -17.55 -3.88 -3.04
C GLU A 77 -16.81 -4.69 -1.97
N VAL A 78 -15.87 -5.51 -2.43
CA VAL A 78 -14.96 -6.28 -1.58
C VAL A 78 -13.60 -5.58 -1.63
N ARG A 79 -13.05 -5.22 -0.46
CA ARG A 79 -11.71 -4.66 -0.33
C ARG A 79 -10.85 -5.62 0.46
N ARG A 80 -9.65 -5.93 -0.04
CA ARG A 80 -8.66 -6.79 0.61
C ARG A 80 -7.40 -5.98 0.86
N CYS A 81 -6.86 -6.07 2.07
CA CYS A 81 -5.60 -5.46 2.45
C CYS A 81 -4.63 -6.55 2.90
N CYS A 82 -3.47 -6.63 2.25
CA CYS A 82 -2.35 -7.45 2.69
C CYS A 82 -1.23 -6.50 3.12
N LEU A 83 -0.75 -6.62 4.36
CA LEU A 83 0.36 -5.83 4.90
C LEU A 83 1.50 -6.75 5.30
N VAL A 84 2.73 -6.38 4.93
CA VAL A 84 3.94 -7.11 5.27
C VAL A 84 5.02 -6.14 5.76
N ASN A 85 5.69 -6.54 6.85
CA ASN A 85 6.78 -5.76 7.46
C ASN A 85 8.17 -6.13 6.93
N ASP A 86 8.29 -7.24 6.19
CA ASP A 86 9.53 -7.59 5.51
C ASP A 86 9.70 -6.73 4.25
N ILE A 87 10.62 -5.77 4.34
CA ILE A 87 10.99 -4.86 3.25
C ILE A 87 12.38 -5.18 2.69
N SER A 88 12.99 -6.29 3.12
CA SER A 88 14.40 -6.61 2.81
C SER A 88 14.66 -6.87 1.32
N THR A 89 13.62 -7.20 0.56
CA THR A 89 13.69 -7.44 -0.88
C THR A 89 13.47 -6.19 -1.73
N LEU A 90 13.13 -5.05 -1.11
CA LEU A 90 12.89 -3.81 -1.85
C LEU A 90 14.20 -3.18 -2.32
N PRO A 91 14.17 -2.40 -3.42
CA PRO A 91 15.33 -1.64 -3.88
C PRO A 91 15.57 -0.44 -2.96
N GLN A 92 16.74 -0.44 -2.30
CA GLN A 92 17.21 0.67 -1.47
C GLN A 92 16.16 1.21 -0.47
N PRO A 93 15.54 0.36 0.37
CA PRO A 93 14.50 0.77 1.32
C PRO A 93 14.99 1.85 2.30
N GLU A 94 16.29 1.89 2.59
CA GLU A 94 16.93 2.92 3.42
C GLU A 94 16.78 4.35 2.89
N ASN A 95 16.48 4.50 1.59
CA ASN A 95 16.20 5.80 0.99
C ASN A 95 14.80 6.35 1.32
N TRP A 96 13.95 5.56 1.98
CA TRP A 96 12.64 5.97 2.45
C TRP A 96 12.67 6.11 3.96
N ALA A 97 12.74 7.37 4.42
CA ALA A 97 12.83 7.68 5.85
C ALA A 97 11.68 7.02 6.62
N GLY A 98 11.99 6.16 7.58
CA GLY A 98 10.97 5.52 8.43
C GLY A 98 10.12 4.46 7.74
N LEU A 99 10.48 3.96 6.55
CA LEU A 99 9.75 2.86 5.90
C LEU A 99 9.81 1.59 6.76
N GLN A 100 8.64 1.00 7.05
CA GLN A 100 8.53 -0.20 7.89
C GLN A 100 7.73 -1.35 7.25
N SER A 101 7.01 -1.09 6.18
CA SER A 101 6.09 -2.07 5.59
C SER A 101 5.68 -1.71 4.18
N ILE A 102 5.25 -2.72 3.44
CA ILE A 102 4.53 -2.58 2.17
C ILE A 102 3.14 -3.19 2.28
N ALA A 103 2.19 -2.61 1.57
CA ALA A 103 0.80 -3.06 1.56
C ALA A 103 0.29 -3.21 0.12
N LEU A 104 -0.53 -4.23 -0.10
CA LEU A 104 -1.35 -4.39 -1.29
C LEU A 104 -2.81 -4.18 -0.89
N LEU A 105 -3.46 -3.22 -1.55
CA LEU A 105 -4.90 -3.05 -1.48
C LEU A 105 -5.51 -3.48 -2.81
N GLU A 106 -6.45 -4.41 -2.75
CA GLU A 106 -7.25 -4.83 -3.90
C GLU A 106 -8.71 -4.49 -3.66
N SER A 107 -9.40 -4.07 -4.71
CA SER A 107 -10.84 -3.88 -4.66
C SER A 107 -11.54 -4.63 -5.80
N GLU A 108 -12.62 -5.32 -5.49
CA GLU A 108 -13.51 -5.96 -6.45
C GLU A 108 -14.91 -5.37 -6.30
N ARG A 109 -15.45 -4.81 -7.39
CA ARG A 109 -16.74 -4.11 -7.41
C ARG A 109 -17.69 -4.81 -8.35
N HIS A 110 -18.85 -5.21 -7.83
CA HIS A 110 -19.93 -5.83 -8.58
C HIS A 110 -21.11 -4.87 -8.70
N GLN A 111 -21.53 -4.57 -9.92
CA GLN A 111 -22.71 -3.75 -10.19
C GLN A 111 -23.38 -4.20 -11.50
N GLY A 112 -24.67 -4.57 -11.42
CA GLY A 112 -25.47 -4.86 -12.61
C GLY A 112 -24.89 -5.92 -13.55
N GLY A 113 -24.33 -7.01 -13.00
CA GLY A 113 -23.70 -8.10 -13.75
C GLY A 113 -22.25 -7.86 -14.18
N TYR A 114 -21.71 -6.67 -13.96
CA TYR A 114 -20.32 -6.32 -14.25
C TYR A 114 -19.46 -6.43 -12.99
N THR A 115 -18.21 -6.90 -13.16
CA THR A 115 -17.18 -6.93 -12.12
C THR A 115 -15.98 -6.09 -12.55
N THR A 116 -15.55 -5.16 -11.71
CA THR A 116 -14.31 -4.37 -11.89
C THR A 116 -13.32 -4.74 -10.79
N ARG A 117 -12.03 -4.84 -11.13
CA ARG A 117 -10.93 -5.10 -10.19
C ARG A 117 -9.88 -4.00 -10.30
N GLU A 118 -9.41 -3.52 -9.16
CA GLU A 118 -8.32 -2.53 -9.04
C GLU A 118 -7.30 -3.01 -7.99
#